data_AF-A0A662CUM3-F1
#
_entry.id   AF-A0A662CUM3-F1
#
_cell.length_a   1.000
_cell.length_b   1.000
_cell.length_c   1.000
_cell.angle_alpha   90.00
_cell.angle_beta   90.00
_cell.angle_gamma   90.00
#
_symmetry.space_group_name_H-M   'P 1'
#
loop_
_entity.id
_entity.type
_entity.pdbx_description
1 polymer ?
#
loop_
_entity_poly.entity_id
_entity_poly.type
_entity_poly.pdbx_seq_one_letter_code
_entity_poly.pdbx_strand_id
1 'polypeptide(L)' 'MKKIKVIIYGCGVMGRKIAEAIQSKNSLVIVGAVDILPELTGLDLGQLFE' A
#
# COMPACT_ATOMS: atom_id res chain seq x y z
N MET A 1 15.08 3.71 15.45
CA MET A 1 13.67 4.06 15.76
C MET A 1 12.75 2.98 15.22
N LYS A 2 11.64 2.68 15.91
CA LYS A 2 10.66 1.68 15.46
C LYS A 2 9.81 2.28 14.33
N LYS A 3 9.75 1.65 13.16
CA LYS A 3 8.94 2.12 12.02
C LYS A 3 7.45 1.99 12.34
N ILE A 4 6.65 2.96 11.89
CA ILE A 4 5.19 2.90 11.97
C ILE A 4 4.70 1.91 10.91
N LYS A 5 3.91 0.92 11.33
CA LYS A 5 3.31 -0.10 10.45
C LYS A 5 1.97 0.40 9.93
N VAL A 6 1.78 0.36 8.61
CA VAL A 6 0.60 0.87 7.93
C VAL A 6 -0.08 -0.24 7.14
N ILE A 7 -1.41 -0.29 7.21
CA ILE A 7 -2.25 -1.08 6.29
C ILE A 7 -2.95 -0.08 5.37
N ILE A 8 -2.93 -0.34 4.07
CA ILE A 8 -3.73 0.44 3.11
C ILE A 8 -5.07 -0.25 2.91
N TYR A 9 -6.15 0.45 3.20
CA TYR A 9 -7.52 -0.01 2.97
C TYR A 9 -8.11 0.78 1.81
N GLY A 10 -8.32 0.12 0.68
CA GLY A 10 -8.63 0.71 -0.62
C GLY A 10 -7.36 0.94 -1.44
N CYS A 11 -7.18 0.15 -2.49
CA CYS A 11 -6.06 0.08 -3.42
C CYS A 11 -6.41 0.63 -4.82
N GLY A 12 -7.39 1.55 -4.88
CA GLY A 12 -7.67 2.37 -6.06
C GLY A 12 -6.62 3.47 -6.28
N VAL A 13 -6.95 4.46 -7.11
CA VAL A 13 -6.03 5.55 -7.53
C VAL A 13 -5.34 6.22 -6.34
N MET A 14 -6.08 6.58 -5.29
CA MET A 14 -5.51 7.25 -4.12
C MET A 14 -4.71 6.30 -3.23
N GLY A 15 -5.16 5.05 -3.07
CA GLY A 15 -4.46 4.04 -2.27
C GLY A 15 -3.06 3.76 -2.82
N ARG A 16 -2.95 3.62 -4.15
CA ARG A 16 -1.67 3.48 -4.87
C ARG A 16 -0.80 4.73 -4.72
N LYS A 17 -1.41 5.91 -4.88
CA LYS A 17 -0.92 7.25 -4.50
C LYS A 17 -0.12 7.25 -3.19
N ILE A 18 -0.82 6.80 -2.15
CA ILE A 18 -0.32 6.78 -0.78
C ILE A 18 0.77 5.72 -0.61
N ALA A 19 0.58 4.55 -1.21
CA ALA A 19 1.54 3.45 -1.15
C ALA A 19 2.91 3.86 -1.70
N GLU A 20 2.92 4.50 -2.86
CA GLU A 20 4.11 5.04 -3.52
C GLU A 20 4.79 6.12 -2.64
N ALA A 21 4.00 7.05 -2.10
CA ALA A 21 4.50 8.09 -1.21
C ALA A 21 5.11 7.52 0.09
N ILE A 22 4.56 6.42 0.62
CA ILE A 22 5.10 5.76 1.82
C ILE A 22 6.45 5.09 1.54
N GLN A 23 6.66 4.53 0.34
CA GLN A 23 7.94 3.92 -0.03
C GLN A 23 9.13 4.88 0.10
N SER A 24 8.90 6.18 -0.16
CA SER A 24 9.93 7.22 0.00
C SER A 24 10.32 7.52 1.45
N LYS A 25 9.60 6.98 2.45
CA LYS A 25 9.74 7.34 3.88
C LYS A 25 10.36 6.21 4.70
N ASN A 26 11.52 6.49 5.31
CA ASN A 26 12.20 5.53 6.21
C ASN A 26 11.48 5.30 7.55
N SER A 27 10.57 6.20 7.95
CA SER A 27 9.83 6.12 9.22
C SER A 27 8.60 5.20 9.16
N LEU A 28 8.18 4.79 7.96
CA LEU A 28 6.96 4.03 7.73
C LEU A 28 7.28 2.69 7.04
N VAL A 29 6.39 1.72 7.19
CA VAL A 29 6.44 0.45 6.46
C VAL A 29 5.02 -0.04 6.22
N ILE A 30 4.72 -0.40 4.98
CA ILE A 30 3.45 -1.04 4.61
C ILE A 30 3.54 -2.50 5.01
N VAL A 31 2.55 -3.00 5.74
CA VAL A 31 2.49 -4.40 6.21
C VAL A 31 1.26 -5.15 5.71
N GLY A 32 0.42 -4.49 4.91
CA GLY A 32 -0.76 -5.10 4.31
C GLY A 32 -1.53 -4.13 3.43
N ALA A 33 -2.35 -4.70 2.57
CA ALA A 33 -3.25 -4.00 1.67
C ALA A 33 -4.59 -4.74 1.64
N VAL A 34 -5.69 -4.01 1.60
CA VAL A 34 -7.06 -4.57 1.57
C VAL A 34 -7.85 -3.85 0.49
N ASP A 35 -8.56 -4.60 -0.34
CA ASP A 35 -9.52 -4.07 -1.30
C ASP A 35 -10.69 -5.06 -1.48
N ILE A 36 -11.81 -4.57 -2.01
CA ILE A 36 -12.99 -5.37 -2.35
C ILE A 36 -12.95 -5.88 -3.79
N LEU A 37 -12.15 -5.25 -4.65
CA LEU A 37 -12.02 -5.61 -6.06
C LEU A 37 -11.33 -6.98 -6.19
N PRO A 38 -12.03 -8.01 -6.73
CA PRO A 38 -11.47 -9.36 -6.85
C PRO A 38 -10.17 -9.40 -7.67
N GLU A 39 -10.06 -8.56 -8.69
CA GLU A 39 -8.88 -8.47 -9.56
C GLU A 39 -7.61 -7.97 -8.84
N LEU A 40 -7.74 -7.34 -7.68
CA LEU A 40 -6.60 -6.90 -6.87
C LEU A 40 -6.20 -7.92 -5.81
N THR A 41 -7.04 -8.93 -5.55
CA THR A 41 -6.83 -9.90 -4.49
C THR A 41 -5.67 -10.84 -4.86
N GLY A 42 -4.72 -11.01 -3.93
CA GLY A 42 -3.56 -11.88 -4.12
C GLY A 42 -2.40 -11.26 -4.91
N LEU A 43 -2.57 -10.03 -5.41
CA LEU A 43 -1.49 -9.27 -6.03
C LEU A 43 -0.62 -8.57 -4.99
N ASP A 44 0.66 -8.35 -5.33
CA ASP A 44 1.54 -7.50 -4.52
C ASP A 44 1.18 -6.03 -4.75
N LEU A 45 1.00 -5.27 -3.67
CA LEU A 45 0.63 -3.85 -3.76
C LEU A 45 1.66 -3.03 -4.55
N GLY A 46 2.94 -3.37 -4.47
CA GLY A 46 4.02 -2.72 -5.21
C GLY A 46 3.98 -2.95 -6.72
N GLN A 47 3.27 -3.98 -7.18
CA GLN A 47 3.02 -4.21 -8.61
C GLN A 47 1.87 -3.35 -9.16
N LEU A 48 1.11 -2.69 -8.30
CA LEU A 48 -0.06 -1.88 -8.68
C LEU A 48 0.26 -0.40 -8.89
N PHE A 49 1.51 0.00 -8.71
CA PHE A 49 1.94 1.39 -8.95
C PHE A 49 1.94 1.67 -10.46
N GLU A 50 1.47 2.86 -10.83
CA GLU A 50 1.49 3.35 -12.22
C GLU A 50 2.77 4.15 -12.50
#